data_AF-A0AAU4ZDL6-F1
#
_entry.id   AF-A0AAU4ZDL6-F1
#
_cell.length_a   1.000
_cell.length_b   1.000
_cell.length_c   1.000
_cell.angle_alpha   90.00
_cell.angle_beta   90.00
_cell.angle_gamma   90.00
#
_symmetry.space_group_name_H-M   'P 1'
#
loop_
_entity.id
_entity.type
_entity.pdbx_description
1 polymer ?
#
loop_
_entity_poly.entity_id
_entity_poly.type
_entity_poly.pdbx_seq_one_letter_code
_entity_poly.pdbx_strand_id
1 'polypeptide(L)'
;MLERRPSHDDLIDHLVRSTALQRGEAARVILDVLAYFDETTDDFVRRRHRELQSGGLVNAEIFERIAAELPHRAVAPPELSLRQLRRIVYG
;
A
#
# COMPACT_ATOMS: atom_id res chain seq x y z
N MET A 1 17.04 16.62 -0.16
CA MET A 1 18.02 15.56 0.10
C MET A 1 17.38 14.26 -0.32
N LEU A 2 17.91 13.59 -1.34
CA LEU A 2 17.41 12.28 -1.76
C LEU A 2 17.79 11.29 -0.67
N GLU A 3 16.81 10.84 0.10
CA GLU A 3 16.97 9.79 1.10
C GLU A 3 17.60 8.58 0.41
N ARG A 4 18.78 8.19 0.88
CA ARG A 4 19.44 6.96 0.48
C ARG A 4 18.53 5.83 0.95
N ARG A 5 17.66 5.34 0.05
CA ARG A 5 16.90 4.10 0.26
C ARG A 5 17.90 3.08 0.82
N PRO A 6 17.63 2.42 1.97
CA PRO A 6 18.49 1.36 2.44
C PRO A 6 18.67 0.38 1.28
N SER A 7 19.92 0.07 0.94
CA SER A 7 20.19 -0.86 -0.15
C SER A 7 19.54 -2.18 0.25
N HIS A 8 18.60 -2.68 -0.56
CA HIS A 8 17.93 -3.95 -0.32
C HIS A 8 18.88 -5.15 -0.47
N ASP A 9 20.20 -4.94 -0.47
CA ASP A 9 21.25 -5.93 -0.70
C ASP A 9 21.17 -7.10 0.28
N ASP A 10 20.91 -6.84 1.57
CA ASP A 10 20.75 -7.90 2.57
C ASP A 10 19.53 -8.80 2.27
N LEU A 11 18.43 -8.20 1.80
CA LEU A 11 17.22 -8.92 1.42
C LEU A 11 17.42 -9.67 0.09
N ILE A 12 18.10 -9.05 -0.88
CA ILE A 12 18.50 -9.69 -2.13
C ILE A 12 19.36 -10.92 -1.83
N ASP A 13 20.38 -10.79 -0.98
CA ASP A 13 21.25 -11.88 -0.59
C ASP A 13 20.51 -12.98 0.16
N HIS A 14 19.54 -12.61 0.99
CA HIS A 14 18.65 -13.59 1.62
C HIS A 14 17.86 -14.38 0.56
N LEU A 15 17.22 -13.71 -0.41
CA LEU A 15 16.43 -14.35 -1.45
C LEU A 15 17.26 -15.23 -2.38
N VAL A 16 18.46 -14.78 -2.76
CA VAL A 16 19.40 -15.59 -3.56
C VAL A 16 19.81 -16.86 -2.82
N ARG A 17 19.92 -16.82 -1.48
CA ARG A 17 20.23 -18.02 -0.67
C ARG A 17 19.04 -18.94 -0.43
N SER A 18 17.83 -18.39 -0.33
CA SER A 18 16.63 -19.15 0.05
C SER A 18 15.77 -19.60 -1.12
N THR A 19 16.06 -19.12 -2.33
CA THR A 19 15.33 -19.42 -3.57
C THR A 19 16.30 -19.75 -4.72
N ALA A 20 15.76 -20.09 -5.89
CA ALA A 20 16.57 -20.28 -7.10
C ALA A 20 16.80 -18.99 -7.91
N LEU A 21 16.39 -17.83 -7.38
CA LEU A 21 16.48 -16.54 -8.08
C LEU A 21 17.94 -16.08 -8.20
N GLN A 22 18.30 -15.60 -9.38
CA GLN A 22 19.54 -14.87 -9.59
C GLN A 22 19.45 -13.48 -8.94
N ARG A 23 20.60 -12.88 -8.62
CA ARG A 23 20.66 -11.58 -7.92
C ARG A 23 19.84 -10.48 -8.62
N GLY A 24 19.88 -10.44 -9.95
CA GLY A 24 19.09 -9.49 -10.75
C GLY A 24 17.58 -9.73 -10.67
N GLU A 25 17.16 -11.00 -10.65
CA GLU A 25 15.75 -11.39 -10.54
C GLU A 25 15.21 -11.07 -9.15
N ALA A 26 15.97 -11.39 -8.10
CA ALA A 26 15.62 -11.05 -6.72
C ALA A 26 15.46 -9.53 -6.54
N ALA A 27 16.39 -8.73 -7.09
CA ALA A 27 16.30 -7.28 -7.07
C ALA A 27 15.04 -6.78 -7.80
N ARG A 28 14.71 -7.36 -8.96
CA ARG A 28 13.52 -6.98 -9.73
C ARG A 28 12.23 -7.30 -8.97
N VAL A 29 12.13 -8.50 -8.40
CA VAL A 29 10.96 -8.91 -7.59
C VAL A 29 10.77 -7.97 -6.40
N ILE A 30 11.85 -7.61 -5.69
CA ILE A 30 11.76 -6.65 -4.58
C ILE A 30 11.24 -5.31 -5.08
N LEU A 31 11.77 -4.78 -6.19
CA LEU A 31 11.30 -3.52 -6.75
C LEU A 31 9.83 -3.59 -7.19
N ASP A 32 9.41 -4.70 -7.79
CA ASP A 32 8.01 -4.91 -8.21
C ASP A 32 7.07 -5.02 -7.00
N VAL A 33 7.49 -5.72 -5.94
CA VAL A 33 6.74 -5.82 -4.68
C VAL A 33 6.65 -4.47 -3.98
N LEU A 34 7.76 -3.73 -3.91
CA LEU A 34 7.78 -2.39 -3.34
C LEU A 34 6.91 -1.44 -4.17
N ALA A 35 7.01 -1.47 -5.50
CA ALA A 35 6.15 -0.67 -6.37
C ALA A 35 4.67 -1.02 -6.22
N TYR A 36 4.36 -2.31 -6.02
CA TYR A 36 3.01 -2.77 -5.72
C TYR A 36 2.48 -2.24 -4.38
N PHE A 37 3.37 -2.05 -3.39
CA PHE A 37 3.02 -1.49 -2.08
C PHE A 37 3.30 0.01 -1.92
N ASP A 38 3.79 0.70 -2.96
CA ASP A 38 4.11 2.13 -2.92
C ASP A 38 2.86 3.01 -2.94
N GLU A 39 1.67 2.42 -3.17
CA GLU A 39 0.41 3.13 -2.95
C GLU A 39 0.31 3.52 -1.48
N THR A 40 0.40 4.81 -1.20
CA THR A 40 0.25 5.31 0.16
C THR A 40 -1.16 4.99 0.68
N THR A 41 -1.32 4.93 2.00
CA THR A 41 -2.67 4.77 2.59
C THR A 41 -3.64 5.82 2.09
N ASP A 42 -3.17 7.05 1.92
CA ASP A 42 -4.00 8.16 1.46
C ASP A 42 -4.42 7.98 -0.01
N ASP A 43 -3.49 7.55 -0.87
CA ASP A 43 -3.78 7.28 -2.28
C ASP A 43 -4.76 6.12 -2.45
N PHE A 44 -4.58 5.04 -1.66
CA PHE A 44 -5.52 3.93 -1.60
C PHE A 44 -6.92 4.41 -1.20
N VAL A 45 -7.04 5.17 -0.10
CA VAL A 45 -8.32 5.69 0.39
C VAL A 45 -9.00 6.56 -0.68
N ARG A 46 -8.25 7.45 -1.35
CA ARG A 46 -8.79 8.34 -2.41
C ARG A 46 -9.22 7.59 -3.65
N ARG A 47 -8.44 6.61 -4.10
CA ARG A 47 -8.80 5.77 -5.26
C ARG A 47 -10.03 4.93 -4.93
N ARG A 48 -10.02 4.25 -3.79
CA ARG A 48 -11.11 3.34 -3.39
C ARG A 48 -12.42 4.07 -3.13
N HIS A 49 -12.36 5.27 -2.54
CA HIS A 49 -13.52 6.13 -2.37
C HIS A 49 -14.17 6.48 -3.72
N ARG A 50 -13.36 6.90 -4.71
CA ARG A 50 -13.86 7.20 -6.07
C ARG A 50 -14.48 5.98 -6.75
N GLU A 51 -13.86 4.81 -6.62
CA GLU A 51 -14.39 3.56 -7.17
C GLU A 51 -15.76 3.22 -6.59
N LEU A 52 -15.90 3.23 -5.26
CA LEU A 52 -17.16 2.91 -4.59
C LEU A 52 -18.23 3.98 -4.84
N GLN A 53 -17.85 5.25 -4.90
CA GLN A 53 -18.75 6.35 -5.25
C GLN A 53 -19.27 6.22 -6.69
N SER A 54 -18.42 5.81 -7.64
CA SER A 54 -18.84 5.55 -9.02
C SER A 54 -19.79 4.34 -9.13
N GLY A 55 -19.71 3.40 -8.18
CA GLY A 55 -20.64 2.29 -8.02
C GLY A 55 -21.95 2.65 -7.32
N GLY A 56 -22.17 3.91 -6.94
CA GLY A 56 -23.41 4.41 -6.36
C GLY A 56 -23.55 4.25 -4.84
N LEU A 57 -22.51 3.84 -4.12
CA LEU A 57 -22.56 3.74 -2.66
C LEU A 57 -22.61 5.12 -2.01
N VAL A 58 -23.27 5.22 -0.86
CA VAL A 58 -23.30 6.48 -0.10
C VAL A 58 -22.05 6.63 0.77
N ASN A 59 -21.64 7.88 1.03
CA ASN A 59 -20.39 8.18 1.73
C ASN A 59 -20.21 7.44 3.07
N ALA A 60 -21.26 7.26 3.85
CA ALA A 60 -21.18 6.53 5.12
C ALA A 60 -20.73 5.08 4.90
N GLU A 61 -21.36 4.37 3.96
CA GLU A 61 -21.02 2.99 3.61
C GLU A 61 -19.62 2.88 3.01
N ILE A 62 -19.20 3.86 2.20
CA ILE A 62 -17.87 3.90 1.61
C ILE A 62 -16.80 3.95 2.70
N PHE A 63 -16.93 4.83 3.69
CA PHE A 63 -15.92 4.97 4.74
C PHE A 63 -15.86 3.76 5.67
N GLU A 64 -17.00 3.16 6.01
CA GLU A 64 -17.04 1.90 6.77
C GLU A 64 -16.34 0.76 6.01
N ARG A 65 -16.60 0.66 4.71
CA ARG A 65 -15.98 -0.36 3.86
C ARG A 65 -14.48 -0.17 3.72
N ILE A 66 -14.03 1.07 3.51
CA ILE A 66 -12.61 1.39 3.45
C ILE A 66 -11.93 1.06 4.80
N ALA A 67 -12.55 1.40 5.93
CA ALA A 67 -12.02 1.07 7.25
C ALA A 67 -11.85 -0.45 7.45
N ALA A 68 -12.78 -1.26 6.94
CA ALA A 68 -12.68 -2.72 6.98
C ALA A 68 -11.64 -3.29 5.98
N GLU A 69 -11.39 -2.63 4.85
CA GLU A 69 -10.40 -3.05 3.86
C GLU A 69 -8.95 -2.73 4.28
N LEU A 70 -8.72 -1.64 5.05
CA LEU A 70 -7.38 -1.17 5.43
C LEU A 70 -6.51 -2.17 6.20
N PRO A 71 -7.00 -2.94 7.19
CA PRO A 71 -6.21 -3.94 7.92
C PRO A 71 -5.70 -5.09 7.04
N HIS A 72 -6.32 -5.30 5.87
CA HIS A 72 -5.97 -6.38 4.96
C HIS A 72 -4.91 -5.98 3.93
N ARG A 73 -4.43 -4.73 3.96
CA ARG A 73 -3.31 -4.28 3.12
C ARG A 73 -2.01 -4.89 3.63
N ALA A 74 -1.09 -5.24 2.74
CA ALA A 74 0.16 -5.86 3.17
C ALA A 74 1.05 -4.93 3.99
N VAL A 75 0.92 -3.61 3.77
CA VAL A 75 1.41 -2.60 4.71
C VAL A 75 0.19 -1.94 5.34
N ALA A 76 -0.34 -2.60 6.36
CA ALA A 76 -1.51 -2.11 7.08
C ALA A 76 -1.16 -0.80 7.80
N PRO A 77 -1.90 0.29 7.55
CA PRO A 77 -1.74 1.50 8.34
C PRO A 77 -2.20 1.27 9.78
N PRO A 78 -1.83 2.16 10.71
CA PRO A 78 -2.55 2.25 11.98
C PRO A 78 -4.05 2.43 11.74
N GLU A 79 -4.88 1.97 12.69
CA GLU A 79 -6.34 2.13 12.58
C GLU A 79 -6.72 3.60 12.40
N LEU A 80 -7.44 3.87 11.31
CA LEU A 80 -7.94 5.20 10.98
C LEU A 80 -9.42 5.30 11.34
N SER A 81 -9.76 6.28 12.15
CA SER A 81 -11.16 6.67 12.38
C SER A 81 -11.82 7.18 11.10
N LEU A 82 -13.14 7.06 11.01
CA LEU A 82 -13.92 7.62 9.90
C LEU A 82 -13.65 9.12 9.68
N ARG A 83 -13.36 9.86 10.75
CA ARG A 83 -12.99 11.28 10.67
C ARG A 83 -11.65 11.48 9.96
N GLN A 84 -10.66 10.63 10.25
CA GLN A 84 -9.37 10.66 9.55
C GLN A 84 -9.53 10.29 8.08
N LEU A 85 -10.33 9.26 7.76
CA LEU A 85 -10.63 8.88 6.38
C LEU A 85 -11.30 10.01 5.59
N ARG A 86 -12.28 10.70 6.20
CA ARG A 86 -12.92 11.88 5.59
C ARG A 86 -11.92 13.01 5.33
N ARG A 87 -10.96 13.23 6.23
CA ARG A 87 -9.92 14.24 6.05
C ARG A 87 -8.94 13.88 4.93
N ILE A 88 -8.65 12.60 4.71
CA ILE A 88 -7.79 12.16 3.60
C ILE A 88 -8.45 12.46 2.24
N VAL A 89 -9.78 12.31 2.16
CA VAL A 89 -10.55 12.52 0.92
C VAL A 89 -10.89 14.00 0.67
N TYR A 90 -11.28 14.73 1.71
CA TYR A 90 -11.83 16.09 1.59
C TYR A 90 -10.97 17.21 2.18
N GLY A 91 -9.96 16.86 2.99
CA GLY A 91 -9.06 17.81 3.64
C GLY A 91 -7.81 18.05 2.82
#